data_AF-A0A820CP71-F1
#
_entry.id   AF-A0A820CP71-F1
#
_cell.length_a   1.000
_cell.length_b   1.000
_cell.length_c   1.000
_cell.angle_alpha   90.00
_cell.angle_beta   90.00
_cell.angle_gamma   90.00
#
_symmetry.space_group_name_H-M   'P 1'
#
loop_
_entity.id
_entity.type
_entity.pdbx_description
1 polymer ?
#
loop_
_entity_poly.entity_id
_entity_poly.type
_entity_poly.pdbx_seq_one_letter_code
_entity_poly.pdbx_strand_id
1 'polypeptide(L)'
;MVTISDGTESICIIFGKNCDCQSNEPLSIRYLPSAVHVSNSKVQTTYIAIDQIEKMNSCILFYPINIFGIEIEFNSHNLFIENEHHLLKLPLIFLD
;
A
#
# COMPACT_ATOMS: atom_id res chain seq x y z
N MET A 1 -3.83 -2.04 12.69
CA MET A 1 -3.51 -2.22 14.14
C MET A 1 -2.03 -1.94 14.35
N VAL A 2 -1.65 -1.27 15.44
CA VAL A 2 -0.25 -0.97 15.75
C VAL A 2 0.06 -1.30 17.21
N THR A 3 1.23 -1.87 17.45
CA THR A 3 1.82 -2.05 18.79
C THR A 3 3.16 -1.34 18.82
N ILE A 4 3.35 -0.45 19.79
CA ILE A 4 4.59 0.28 20.01
C ILE A 4 5.59 -0.57 20.82
N SER A 5 6.86 -0.16 20.81
CA SER A 5 7.99 -1.00 21.25
C SER A 5 7.92 -1.49 22.69
N ASP A 6 7.34 -0.71 23.60
CA ASP A 6 7.13 -1.06 25.01
C ASP A 6 6.14 -2.23 25.21
N GLY A 7 5.28 -2.49 24.22
CA GLY A 7 4.32 -3.59 24.21
C GLY A 7 4.81 -4.85 23.51
N THR A 8 6.09 -4.93 23.13
CA THR A 8 6.66 -6.07 22.39
C THR A 8 7.84 -6.69 23.12
N GLU A 9 7.95 -8.02 23.10
CA GLU A 9 9.08 -8.73 23.73
C GLU A 9 10.44 -8.38 23.10
N SER A 10 10.43 -8.02 21.81
CA SER A 10 11.65 -7.75 21.03
C SER A 10 11.98 -6.26 20.87
N ILE A 11 11.29 -5.35 21.57
CA ILE A 11 11.47 -3.89 21.47
C ILE A 11 11.40 -3.43 20.00
N CYS A 12 10.32 -3.81 19.32
CA CYS A 12 10.05 -3.45 17.93
C CYS A 12 8.65 -2.87 17.77
N ILE A 13 8.43 -2.10 16.71
CA ILE A 13 7.08 -1.63 16.35
C ILE A 13 6.47 -2.67 15.41
N ILE A 14 5.26 -3.13 15.73
CA ILE A 14 4.52 -4.10 14.90
C ILE A 14 3.33 -3.40 14.28
N PHE A 15 3.25 -3.48 12.95
CA PHE A 15 2.07 -3.08 12.17
C PHE A 15 1.36 -4.32 11.63
N GLY A 16 0.06 -4.38 11.85
CA GLY A 16 -0.81 -5.44 11.36
C GLY A 16 -2.01 -4.88 10.62
N LYS A 17 -2.17 -5.26 9.36
CA LYS A 17 -3.32 -4.93 8.52
C LYS A 17 -3.84 -6.23 7.90
N ASN A 18 -5.13 -6.45 8.06
CA ASN A 18 -5.82 -7.51 7.34
C ASN A 18 -6.10 -7.04 5.93
N CYS A 19 -6.05 -7.96 4.97
CA CYS A 19 -6.40 -7.68 3.60
C CYS A 19 -7.92 -7.86 3.42
N ASP A 20 -8.63 -6.78 3.08
CA ASP A 20 -10.07 -6.80 2.81
C ASP A 20 -10.31 -7.13 1.32
N CYS A 21 -9.91 -8.35 0.95
CA CYS A 21 -9.93 -8.85 -0.43
C CYS A 21 -10.97 -9.97 -0.64
N GLN A 22 -11.23 -10.31 -1.90
CA GLN A 22 -12.06 -11.47 -2.20
C GLN A 22 -11.35 -12.77 -1.79
N SER A 23 -12.14 -13.83 -1.55
CA SER A 23 -11.58 -15.15 -1.28
C SER A 23 -10.69 -15.60 -2.45
N ASN A 24 -9.52 -16.16 -2.14
CA ASN A 24 -8.49 -16.58 -3.09
C ASN A 24 -7.92 -15.46 -3.97
N GLU A 25 -8.15 -14.19 -3.62
CA GLU A 25 -7.48 -13.10 -4.31
C GLU A 25 -5.98 -13.07 -3.94
N PRO A 26 -5.07 -13.07 -4.93
CA PRO A 26 -3.65 -13.00 -4.65
C PRO A 26 -3.24 -11.64 -4.07
N LEU A 27 -2.46 -11.67 -3.00
CA LEU A 27 -1.71 -10.50 -2.54
C LEU A 27 -0.41 -10.39 -3.35
N SER A 28 -0.34 -9.40 -4.24
CA SER A 28 0.87 -9.13 -5.03
C SER A 28 1.88 -8.33 -4.21
N ILE A 29 3.16 -8.65 -4.40
CA ILE A 29 4.29 -7.97 -3.78
C ILE A 29 5.19 -7.41 -4.88
N ARG A 30 5.52 -6.12 -4.81
CA ARG A 30 6.42 -5.47 -5.77
C ARG A 30 7.49 -4.67 -5.04
N TYR A 31 8.74 -4.88 -5.44
CA TYR A 31 9.84 -4.00 -5.07
C TYR A 31 9.99 -2.87 -6.08
N LEU A 32 10.04 -1.63 -5.60
CA LEU A 32 10.43 -0.45 -6.36
C LEU A 32 11.80 0.02 -5.87
N PRO A 33 12.83 0.06 -6.73
CA PRO A 33 14.13 0.60 -6.34
C PRO A 33 14.07 2.12 -6.19
N SER A 34 15.03 2.68 -5.45
CA SER A 34 15.20 4.13 -5.36
C SER A 34 15.44 4.72 -6.74
N ALA A 35 14.89 5.91 -6.98
CA ALA A 35 15.00 6.59 -8.27
C ALA A 35 15.29 8.07 -8.09
N VAL A 36 15.93 8.65 -9.10
CA VAL A 36 16.12 10.10 -9.22
C VAL A 36 15.36 10.57 -10.45
N HIS A 37 14.58 11.62 -10.30
CA HIS A 37 13.73 12.17 -11.36
C HIS A 37 14.22 13.53 -11.83
N VAL A 38 13.87 13.89 -13.07
CA VAL A 38 14.23 15.18 -13.66
C VAL A 38 13.58 16.31 -12.86
N SER A 39 14.35 17.36 -12.56
CA SER A 39 13.85 18.55 -11.86
C SER A 39 12.66 19.17 -12.61
N ASN A 40 11.67 19.66 -11.86
CA ASN A 40 10.43 20.25 -12.37
C ASN A 40 9.58 19.32 -13.27
N SER A 41 9.86 18.02 -13.27
CA SER A 41 8.96 17.05 -13.91
C SER A 41 7.68 16.87 -13.09
N LYS A 42 6.63 16.33 -13.73
CA LYS A 42 5.34 16.04 -13.11
C LYS A 42 4.98 14.58 -13.25
N VAL A 43 4.25 14.06 -12.26
CA VAL A 43 3.59 12.76 -12.34
C VAL A 43 2.14 12.99 -12.73
N GLN A 44 1.73 12.42 -13.86
CA GLN A 44 0.32 12.39 -14.25
C GLN A 44 -0.39 11.31 -13.43
N THR A 45 -1.38 11.72 -12.64
CA THR A 45 -2.34 10.80 -12.00
C THR A 45 -3.59 10.66 -12.85
N THR A 46 -4.62 9.96 -12.36
CA THR A 46 -5.88 9.77 -13.10
C THR A 46 -6.53 11.09 -13.53
N TYR A 47 -6.51 12.13 -12.68
CA TYR A 47 -7.25 13.38 -12.95
C TYR A 47 -6.42 14.65 -12.83
N ILE A 48 -5.30 14.62 -12.10
CA ILE A 48 -4.43 15.77 -11.89
C ILE A 48 -2.96 15.43 -12.14
N ALA A 49 -2.17 16.43 -12.46
CA ALA A 49 -0.71 16.31 -12.46
C ALA A 49 -0.16 16.90 -11.16
N ILE A 50 0.73 16.16 -10.51
CA ILE A 50 1.43 16.61 -9.30
C ILE A 50 2.93 16.78 -9.59
N ASP A 51 3.61 17.62 -8.82
CA ASP A 51 5.05 17.81 -8.96
C ASP A 51 5.79 16.53 -8.54
N GLN A 52 6.76 16.11 -9.35
CA GLN A 52 7.54 14.91 -9.07
C GLN A 52 8.67 15.21 -8.07
N ILE A 53 8.87 14.30 -7.11
CA ILE A 53 9.96 14.43 -6.15
C ILE A 53 11.31 14.14 -6.84
N GLU A 54 12.35 14.88 -6.49
CA GLU A 54 13.69 14.69 -7.08
C GLU A 54 14.25 13.29 -6.77
N LYS A 55 14.05 12.80 -5.54
CA LYS A 55 14.56 11.51 -5.07
C LYS A 55 13.44 10.70 -4.45
N MET A 56 13.21 9.52 -5.00
CA MET A 56 12.27 8.53 -4.50
C MET A 56 13.03 7.46 -3.72
N ASN A 57 12.52 7.11 -2.55
CA ASN A 57 13.05 6.01 -1.75
C ASN A 57 12.63 4.66 -2.36
N SER A 58 13.45 3.63 -2.19
CA SER A 58 13.01 2.28 -2.52
C SER A 58 11.92 1.83 -1.56
N CYS A 59 10.94 1.09 -2.06
CA CYS A 59 9.87 0.56 -1.25
C CYS A 59 9.42 -0.84 -1.70
N ILE A 60 8.78 -1.56 -0.78
CA ILE A 60 8.06 -2.78 -1.04
C ILE A 60 6.57 -2.46 -0.92
N LEU A 61 5.82 -2.83 -1.94
CA LEU A 61 4.39 -2.61 -2.06
C LEU A 61 3.65 -3.93 -1.96
N PHE A 62 2.56 -3.96 -1.21
CA PHE A 62 1.63 -5.07 -1.11
C PHE A 62 0.24 -4.62 -1.56
N TYR A 63 -0.37 -5.35 -2.47
CA TYR A 63 -1.68 -5.00 -3.01
C TYR A 63 -2.41 -6.22 -3.57
N PRO A 64 -3.71 -6.38 -3.28
CA PRO A 64 -4.55 -7.33 -4.01
C PRO A 64 -4.62 -6.95 -5.48
N ILE A 65 -4.76 -7.93 -6.37
CA ILE A 65 -4.70 -7.67 -7.81
C ILE A 65 -5.87 -6.82 -8.35
N ASN A 66 -7.01 -6.79 -7.66
CA ASN A 66 -8.23 -6.13 -8.12
C ASN A 66 -8.51 -4.80 -7.40
N ILE A 67 -7.49 -4.16 -6.81
CA ILE A 67 -7.63 -2.81 -6.25
C ILE A 67 -6.99 -1.75 -7.16
N PHE A 68 -7.44 -0.51 -6.99
CA PHE A 68 -6.71 0.64 -7.48
C PHE A 68 -5.71 1.10 -6.43
N GLY A 69 -4.42 1.18 -6.80
CA GLY A 69 -3.36 1.62 -5.90
C GLY A 69 -2.73 0.49 -5.09
N ILE A 70 -2.25 0.83 -3.89
CA ILE A 70 -1.48 -0.05 -3.01
C ILE A 70 -2.18 -0.13 -1.64
N GLU A 71 -2.22 -1.32 -1.04
CA GLU A 71 -2.82 -1.50 0.28
C GLU A 71 -1.82 -1.21 1.39
N ILE A 72 -0.59 -1.71 1.27
CA ILE A 72 0.49 -1.50 2.24
C ILE A 72 1.80 -1.16 1.52
N GLU A 73 2.52 -0.17 2.03
CA GLU A 73 3.87 0.19 1.60
C GLU A 73 4.84 0.28 2.77
N PHE A 74 6.06 -0.22 2.57
CA PHE A 74 7.20 0.00 3.46
C PHE A 74 8.41 0.49 2.67
N ASN A 75 9.03 1.59 3.11
CA ASN A 75 10.19 2.17 2.42
C ASN A 75 11.52 1.96 3.17
N SER A 76 12.63 2.29 2.51
CA SER A 76 14.00 2.15 3.04
C SER A 76 14.32 2.98 4.29
N HIS A 77 13.41 3.86 4.71
CA HIS A 77 13.56 4.71 5.89
C HIS A 77 12.65 4.25 7.04
N ASN A 78 12.19 3.00 7.01
CA ASN A 78 11.31 2.42 8.01
C ASN A 78 9.95 3.13 8.12
N LEU A 79 9.53 3.86 7.08
CA LEU A 79 8.18 4.41 7.01
C LEU A 79 7.23 3.34 6.48
N PHE A 80 6.14 3.15 7.21
CA PHE A 80 5.05 2.28 6.85
C PHE A 80 3.81 3.13 6.54
N ILE A 81 3.14 2.85 5.43
CA ILE A 81 1.90 3.50 5.02
C ILE A 81 0.89 2.41 4.68
N GLU A 82 -0.35 2.57 5.14
CA GLU A 82 -1.46 1.71 4.76
C GLU A 82 -2.61 2.55 4.21
N ASN A 83 -3.30 1.98 3.23
CA ASN A 83 -4.57 2.48 2.75
C ASN A 83 -5.68 1.53 3.22
N GLU A 84 -6.85 2.11 3.48
CA GLU A 84 -8.05 1.32 3.72
C GLU A 84 -8.74 1.03 2.38
N HIS A 85 -9.05 -0.24 2.13
CA HIS A 85 -9.91 -0.67 1.03
C HIS A 85 -11.13 -1.36 1.60
N HIS A 86 -12.32 -1.04 1.06
CA HIS A 86 -13.56 -1.69 1.45
C HIS A 86 -14.01 -2.63 0.34
N LEU A 87 -14.09 -3.93 0.64
CA LEU A 87 -14.67 -4.89 -0.29
C LEU A 87 -16.17 -4.59 -0.48
N LEU A 88 -16.55 -4.28 -1.72
CA LEU A 88 -17.95 -4.17 -2.11
C LEU A 88 -18.63 -5.55 -1.98
N LYS A 89 -19.48 -5.69 -0.96
CA LYS A 89 -20.35 -6.86 -0.83
C LYS A 89 -21.49 -6.73 -1.84
N LEU A 90 -21.44 -7.50 -2.93
CA LEU A 90 -22.59 -7.64 -3.81
C LEU A 90 -23.73 -8.33 -3.01
N PRO A 91 -24.98 -7.85 -3.13
CA PRO A 91 -26.10 -8.56 -2.54
C PRO A 91 -26.17 -9.97 -3.15
N LEU A 92 -26.32 -10.99 -2.29
CA LEU A 92 -26.73 -12.32 -2.73
C LEU A 92 -28.16 -12.20 -3.24
N ILE A 93 -28.32 -11.93 -4.53
CA ILE A 93 -29.60 -12.05 -5.20
C ILE A 93 -29.78 -13.55 -5.42
N PHE A 94 -30.56 -14.20 -4.55
CA PHE A 94 -31.09 -15.52 -4.83
C PHE A 94 -32.02 -15.35 -6.04
N LEU A 95 -31.60 -15.87 -7.19
CA LEU A 95 -32.54 -16.14 -8.28
C LEU A 95 -33.23 -17.45 -7.89
N ASP A 96 -34.47 -17.33 -7.43
CA ASP A 96 -35.40 -18.45 -7.27
C ASP A 96 -35.69 -19.12 -8.63
#